data_AF-A0A2X3IP50-F1
#
_entry.id   AF-A0A2X3IP50-F1
#
_cell.length_a   1.000
_cell.length_b   1.000
_cell.length_c   1.000
_cell.angle_alpha   90.00
_cell.angle_beta   90.00
_cell.angle_gamma   90.00
#
_symmetry.space_group_name_H-M   'P 1'
#
loop_
_entity.id
_entity.type
_entity.pdbx_description
1 polymer ?
#
loop_
_entity_poly.entity_id
_entity_poly.type
_entity_poly.pdbx_seq_one_letter_code
_entity_poly.pdbx_strand_id
1 'polypeptide(L)'
;MLGVIWRENPSRWLLPDETPILMATLMECDENNRPLIGAYIARSGLDAEAWLTQMFRVVVVPLYHLLCRYGVALIAHGQNITLAMKDGVPQRVLLKDFQGDMRLVKDEFPEMDSLPQEVRDVTARLSADYLIHDLQTGHFVTVLRFVSPLMARLGVPERRFYQLLAAVLSDYMAGTPANVGAFCAFLTL
;
A
#
# COMPACT_ATOMS: atom_id res chain seq x y z
N MET A 1 -0.53 30.98 11.81
CA MET A 1 -1.48 30.58 10.74
C MET A 1 -0.98 30.92 9.33
N LEU A 2 0.25 31.42 9.15
CA LEU A 2 0.79 31.74 7.82
C LEU A 2 1.97 30.84 7.53
N GLY A 3 1.94 30.18 6.37
CA GLY A 3 2.98 29.27 5.90
C GLY A 3 2.62 28.72 4.53
N VAL A 4 3.62 28.20 3.81
CA VAL A 4 3.45 27.55 2.50
C VAL A 4 4.31 26.30 2.45
N ILE A 5 3.77 25.22 1.88
CA ILE A 5 4.50 23.97 1.61
C ILE A 5 4.38 23.69 0.11
N TRP A 6 5.52 23.49 -0.54
CA TRP A 6 5.58 23.04 -1.93
C TRP A 6 5.72 21.52 -1.95
N ARG A 7 4.89 20.85 -2.78
CA ARG A 7 4.94 19.39 -2.97
C ARG A 7 5.24 19.09 -4.43
N GLU A 8 5.97 18.00 -4.65
CA GLU A 8 6.21 17.52 -6.00
C GLU A 8 4.93 16.95 -6.61
N ASN A 9 4.63 17.33 -7.84
CA ASN A 9 3.51 16.77 -8.59
C ASN A 9 3.88 15.37 -9.10
N PRO A 10 2.98 14.36 -9.03
CA PRO A 10 3.21 13.03 -9.58
C PRO A 10 3.77 13.01 -11.01
N SER A 11 3.35 13.93 -11.87
CA SER A 11 3.82 14.07 -13.26
C SER A 11 5.35 14.14 -13.41
N ARG A 12 6.07 14.59 -12.38
CA ARG A 12 7.55 14.60 -12.37
C ARG A 12 8.16 13.20 -12.42
N TRP A 13 7.44 12.19 -11.92
CA TRP A 13 7.91 10.83 -11.74
C TRP A 13 7.19 9.81 -12.64
N LEU A 14 6.25 10.26 -13.47
CA LEU A 14 5.51 9.42 -14.40
C LEU A 14 6.25 9.29 -15.73
N LEU A 15 6.16 8.11 -16.34
CA LEU A 15 6.52 7.93 -17.74
C LEU A 15 5.41 8.54 -18.64
N PRO A 16 5.73 8.90 -19.90
CA PRO A 16 4.77 9.56 -20.80
C PRO A 16 3.46 8.79 -21.05
N ASP A 17 3.49 7.47 -20.87
CA ASP A 17 2.37 6.55 -21.08
C ASP A 17 1.66 6.13 -19.78
N GLU A 18 1.97 6.80 -18.67
CA GLU A 18 1.36 6.54 -17.37
C GLU A 18 0.39 7.64 -16.93
N THR A 19 -0.69 7.21 -16.29
CA THR A 19 -1.71 8.10 -15.72
C THR A 19 -1.78 7.89 -14.21
N PRO A 20 -1.74 8.96 -13.39
CA PRO A 20 -1.91 8.84 -11.95
C PRO A 20 -3.39 8.69 -11.59
N ILE A 21 -3.73 7.74 -10.72
CA ILE A 21 -5.04 7.66 -10.07
C ILE A 21 -4.87 7.55 -8.56
N LEU A 22 -5.83 8.03 -7.77
CA LEU A 22 -5.87 7.69 -6.36
C LEU A 22 -6.31 6.24 -6.20
N MET A 23 -5.76 5.52 -5.21
CA MET A 23 -6.20 4.14 -4.95
C MET A 23 -7.67 4.08 -4.55
N ALA A 24 -8.21 5.15 -3.96
CA ALA A 24 -9.65 5.30 -3.70
C ALA A 24 -10.53 5.14 -4.95
N THR A 25 -10.01 5.43 -6.16
CA THR A 25 -10.73 5.19 -7.42
C THR A 25 -11.14 3.73 -7.60
N LEU A 26 -10.43 2.78 -6.99
CA LEU A 26 -10.77 1.35 -7.06
C LEU A 26 -12.02 0.98 -6.22
N MET A 27 -12.50 1.89 -5.37
CA MET A 27 -13.72 1.74 -4.56
C MET A 27 -14.97 2.25 -5.27
N GLU A 28 -14.80 2.89 -6.43
CA GLU A 28 -15.88 3.59 -7.12
C GLU A 28 -16.64 2.68 -8.09
N CYS A 29 -17.91 3.04 -8.31
CA CYS A 29 -18.76 2.48 -9.37
C CYS A 29 -19.33 3.62 -10.24
N ASP A 30 -19.67 3.30 -11.49
CA ASP A 30 -20.46 4.21 -12.33
C ASP A 30 -21.96 4.23 -11.93
N GLU A 31 -22.74 5.06 -12.63
CA GLU A 31 -24.20 5.20 -12.43
C GLU A 31 -25.00 3.90 -12.63
N ASN A 32 -24.42 2.92 -13.35
CA ASN A 32 -25.00 1.62 -13.60
C ASN A 32 -24.48 0.56 -12.60
N ASN A 33 -23.86 1.01 -11.50
CA ASN A 33 -23.17 0.19 -10.53
C ASN A 33 -22.09 -0.70 -11.19
N ARG A 34 -21.34 -0.27 -12.20
CA ARG A 34 -20.19 -1.04 -12.73
C ARG A 34 -18.91 -0.60 -12.03
N PRO A 35 -18.12 -1.51 -11.42
CA PRO A 35 -16.91 -1.12 -10.69
C PRO A 35 -15.84 -0.57 -11.63
N LEU A 36 -15.22 0.55 -11.26
CA LEU A 36 -14.12 1.11 -12.05
C LEU A 36 -12.90 0.17 -12.09
N ILE A 37 -12.64 -0.58 -11.01
CA ILE A 37 -11.60 -1.62 -10.99
C ILE A 37 -11.81 -2.67 -12.09
N GLY A 38 -13.05 -3.00 -12.43
CA GLY A 38 -13.36 -3.93 -13.54
C GLY A 38 -12.98 -3.37 -14.90
N ALA A 39 -13.12 -2.06 -15.12
CA ALA A 39 -12.71 -1.41 -16.36
C ALA A 39 -11.17 -1.41 -16.53
N TYR A 40 -10.42 -1.22 -15.44
CA TYR A 40 -8.95 -1.33 -15.46
C TYR A 40 -8.49 -2.75 -15.77
N ILE A 41 -9.11 -3.76 -15.16
CA ILE A 41 -8.83 -5.17 -15.43
C ILE A 41 -9.12 -5.47 -16.91
N ALA A 42 -10.30 -5.09 -17.43
CA ALA A 42 -10.64 -5.33 -18.83
C ALA A 42 -9.65 -4.68 -19.81
N ARG A 43 -9.21 -3.44 -19.52
CA ARG A 43 -8.22 -2.72 -20.34
C ARG A 43 -6.84 -3.39 -20.31
N SER A 44 -6.48 -4.01 -19.20
CA SER A 44 -5.16 -4.66 -19.04
C SER A 44 -4.95 -5.93 -19.87
N GLY A 45 -6.04 -6.59 -20.29
CA GLY A 45 -5.97 -7.92 -20.89
C GLY A 45 -5.54 -9.04 -19.93
N LEU A 46 -5.32 -8.74 -18.66
CA LEU A 46 -5.05 -9.72 -17.60
C LEU A 46 -6.34 -10.32 -17.07
N ASP A 47 -6.26 -11.53 -16.54
CA ASP A 47 -7.30 -12.02 -15.65
C ASP A 47 -7.30 -11.24 -14.31
N ALA A 48 -8.42 -11.32 -13.59
CA ALA A 48 -8.62 -10.55 -12.36
C ALA A 48 -7.64 -10.93 -11.24
N GLU A 49 -7.22 -12.19 -11.16
CA GLU A 49 -6.32 -12.65 -10.10
C GLU A 49 -4.88 -12.17 -10.34
N ALA A 50 -4.42 -12.20 -11.59
CA ALA A 50 -3.14 -11.67 -12.01
C ALA A 50 -3.07 -10.15 -11.78
N TRP A 51 -4.15 -9.43 -12.11
CA TRP A 51 -4.24 -7.99 -11.85
C TRP A 51 -4.19 -7.65 -10.36
N LEU A 52 -4.94 -8.39 -9.52
CA LEU A 52 -4.90 -8.22 -8.07
C LEU A 52 -3.53 -8.54 -7.48
N THR A 53 -2.90 -9.62 -7.94
CA THR A 53 -1.54 -10.00 -7.53
C THR A 53 -0.55 -8.88 -7.82
N GLN A 54 -0.62 -8.29 -9.02
CA GLN A 54 0.20 -7.14 -9.39
C GLN A 54 -0.08 -5.93 -8.49
N MET A 55 -1.35 -5.60 -8.23
CA MET A 55 -1.72 -4.49 -7.36
C MET A 55 -1.17 -4.68 -5.93
N PHE A 56 -1.31 -5.87 -5.34
CA PHE A 56 -0.77 -6.15 -4.01
C PHE A 56 0.76 -6.08 -3.97
N ARG A 57 1.44 -6.57 -5.01
CA ARG A 57 2.91 -6.44 -5.13
C ARG A 57 3.35 -4.99 -5.24
N VAL A 58 2.60 -4.16 -5.97
CA VAL A 58 2.92 -2.74 -6.16
C VAL A 58 2.67 -1.91 -4.90
N VAL A 59 1.64 -2.23 -4.13
CA VAL A 59 1.21 -1.40 -3.00
C VAL A 59 1.64 -1.97 -1.66
N VAL A 60 1.27 -3.22 -1.37
CA VAL A 60 1.40 -3.78 -0.02
C VAL A 60 2.84 -4.17 0.27
N VAL A 61 3.55 -4.77 -0.70
CA VAL A 61 4.92 -5.23 -0.47
C VAL A 61 5.87 -4.10 -0.07
N PRO A 62 5.90 -2.93 -0.75
CA PRO A 62 6.76 -1.83 -0.31
C PRO A 62 6.43 -1.30 1.09
N LEU A 63 5.14 -1.20 1.43
CA LEU A 63 4.70 -0.73 2.75
C LEU A 63 5.10 -1.73 3.86
N TYR A 64 4.88 -3.01 3.61
CA TYR A 64 5.26 -4.08 4.52
C TYR A 64 6.79 -4.18 4.65
N HIS A 65 7.53 -4.10 3.54
CA HIS A 65 9.00 -4.08 3.57
C HIS A 65 9.53 -2.91 4.40
N LEU A 66 8.97 -1.71 4.23
CA LEU A 66 9.37 -0.52 4.98
C LEU A 66 9.18 -0.71 6.49
N LEU A 67 8.03 -1.28 6.89
CA LEU A 67 7.76 -1.64 8.28
C LEU A 67 8.75 -2.69 8.79
N CYS A 68 8.97 -3.77 8.05
CA CYS A 68 9.72 -4.92 8.55
C CYS A 68 11.23 -4.71 8.56
N ARG A 69 11.76 -3.98 7.58
CA ARG A 69 13.20 -3.75 7.43
C ARG A 69 13.67 -2.53 8.20
N TYR A 70 12.85 -1.49 8.26
CA TYR A 70 13.27 -0.18 8.77
C TYR A 70 12.49 0.26 10.00
N GLY A 71 11.46 -0.48 10.43
CA GLY A 71 10.64 -0.08 11.57
C GLY A 71 9.84 1.19 11.32
N VAL A 72 9.56 1.52 10.05
CA VAL A 72 8.83 2.72 9.64
C VAL A 72 7.45 2.33 9.12
N ALA A 73 6.40 2.84 9.76
CA ALA A 73 5.03 2.70 9.28
C ALA A 73 4.57 4.01 8.62
N LEU A 74 3.82 3.86 7.54
CA LEU A 74 3.13 4.94 6.84
C LEU A 74 1.64 4.64 6.83
N ILE A 75 0.82 5.61 7.20
CA ILE A 75 -0.62 5.47 7.13
C ILE A 75 -1.05 5.48 5.64
N ALA A 76 -1.53 4.34 5.18
CA ALA A 76 -1.68 4.03 3.76
C ALA A 76 -3.15 4.09 3.29
N HIS A 77 -3.83 5.22 3.52
CA HIS A 77 -5.20 5.44 3.08
C HIS A 77 -5.32 5.60 1.56
N GLY A 78 -6.51 5.30 1.01
CA GLY A 78 -6.78 5.38 -0.44
C GLY A 78 -6.58 6.78 -1.06
N GLN A 79 -6.60 7.85 -0.25
CA GLN A 79 -6.38 9.25 -0.68
C GLN A 79 -4.90 9.65 -0.73
N ASN A 80 -4.05 8.96 0.05
CA ASN A 80 -2.61 9.23 0.17
C ASN A 80 -1.78 8.32 -0.75
N ILE A 81 -2.40 7.26 -1.29
CA ILE A 81 -1.81 6.35 -2.27
C ILE A 81 -2.20 6.79 -3.68
N THR A 82 -1.20 7.09 -4.51
CA THR A 82 -1.36 7.29 -5.95
C THR A 82 -0.79 6.09 -6.69
N LEU A 83 -1.53 5.55 -7.64
CA LEU A 83 -1.07 4.48 -8.54
C LEU A 83 -0.67 5.08 -9.89
N ALA A 84 0.52 4.75 -10.36
CA ALA A 84 0.89 4.98 -11.76
C ALA A 84 0.30 3.85 -12.60
N MET A 85 -0.66 4.19 -13.47
CA MET A 85 -1.40 3.23 -14.30
C MET A 85 -0.91 3.29 -15.74
N LYS A 86 -0.59 2.14 -16.34
CA LYS A 86 -0.31 2.01 -17.76
C LYS A 86 -1.17 0.89 -18.32
N ASP A 87 -1.93 1.19 -19.38
CA ASP A 87 -2.83 0.23 -20.04
C ASP A 87 -3.75 -0.53 -19.06
N GLY A 88 -4.19 0.14 -18.00
CA GLY A 88 -5.04 -0.46 -16.98
C GLY A 88 -4.31 -1.25 -15.89
N VAL A 89 -2.99 -1.41 -15.96
CA VAL A 89 -2.17 -2.13 -14.97
C VAL A 89 -1.45 -1.14 -14.03
N PRO A 90 -1.49 -1.34 -12.70
CA PRO A 90 -0.67 -0.56 -11.77
C PRO A 90 0.81 -0.93 -11.93
N GLN A 91 1.64 0.07 -12.21
CA GLN A 91 3.08 -0.09 -12.44
C GLN A 91 3.88 0.10 -11.15
N ARG A 92 3.56 1.14 -10.38
CA ARG A 92 4.19 1.48 -9.11
C ARG A 92 3.28 2.35 -8.25
N VAL A 93 3.61 2.43 -6.98
CA VAL A 93 2.95 3.29 -6.01
C VAL A 93 3.75 4.58 -5.81
N LEU A 94 3.06 5.71 -5.78
CA LEU A 94 3.58 7.00 -5.37
C LEU A 94 2.89 7.36 -4.05
N LEU A 95 3.70 7.59 -3.02
CA LEU A 95 3.22 7.92 -1.69
C LEU A 95 3.39 9.41 -1.44
N LYS A 96 2.41 10.00 -0.75
CA LYS A 96 2.45 11.39 -0.31
C LYS A 96 1.93 11.50 1.12
N ASP A 97 2.10 12.69 1.69
CA ASP A 97 1.46 13.11 2.94
C ASP A 97 1.90 12.29 4.16
N PHE A 98 3.22 12.20 4.36
CA PHE A 98 3.82 11.52 5.53
C PHE A 98 3.75 12.34 6.82
N GLN A 99 3.57 13.65 6.72
CA GLN A 99 3.61 14.56 7.86
C GLN A 99 2.39 14.35 8.75
N GLY A 100 2.61 13.80 9.94
CA GLY A 100 1.54 13.39 10.88
C GLY A 100 1.10 11.92 10.75
N ASP A 101 1.47 11.29 9.63
CA ASP A 101 1.04 9.95 9.20
C ASP A 101 2.21 8.95 9.11
N MET A 102 3.38 9.32 9.63
CA MET A 102 4.54 8.44 9.77
C MET A 102 4.75 8.08 11.24
N ARG A 103 5.04 6.80 11.51
CA ARG A 103 5.35 6.29 12.84
C ARG A 103 6.59 5.40 12.82
N LEU A 104 7.29 5.36 13.93
CA LEU A 104 8.49 4.54 14.10
C LEU A 104 8.26 3.46 15.14
N VAL A 105 9.03 2.39 15.06
CA VAL A 105 9.08 1.36 16.10
C VAL A 105 9.89 1.85 17.30
N LYS A 106 9.49 1.40 18.50
CA LYS A 106 10.22 1.63 19.74
C LYS A 106 11.52 0.83 19.81
N ASP A 107 11.53 -0.37 19.25
CA ASP A 107 12.70 -1.23 19.18
C ASP A 107 13.80 -0.58 18.33
N GLU A 108 15.06 -0.95 18.59
CA GLU A 108 16.20 -0.41 17.85
C GLU A 108 16.53 -1.29 16.65
N PHE A 109 16.57 -0.65 15.48
CA PHE A 109 16.94 -1.27 14.22
C PHE A 109 18.24 -0.63 13.75
N PRO A 110 19.29 -1.40 13.40
CA PRO A 110 20.52 -0.84 12.84
C PRO A 110 20.24 0.05 11.61
N GLU A 111 19.23 -0.31 10.81
CA GLU A 111 18.82 0.45 9.62
C GLU A 111 18.28 1.84 9.97
N MET A 112 17.71 2.01 11.17
CA MET A 112 17.22 3.30 11.63
C MET A 112 18.35 4.28 11.94
N ASP A 113 19.60 3.84 12.16
CA ASP A 113 20.75 4.72 12.47
C ASP A 113 21.01 5.79 11.39
N SER A 114 20.54 5.53 10.18
CA SER A 114 20.56 6.49 9.08
C SER A 114 19.51 7.61 9.18
N LEU A 115 18.48 7.45 10.03
CA LEU A 115 17.38 8.41 10.20
C LEU A 115 17.83 9.61 11.03
N PRO A 116 17.77 10.85 10.48
CA PRO A 116 18.21 12.05 11.20
C PRO A 116 17.51 12.24 12.55
N GLN A 117 18.27 12.72 13.54
CA GLN A 117 17.75 12.92 14.90
C GLN A 117 16.55 13.89 14.92
N GLU A 118 16.59 14.94 14.11
CA GLU A 118 15.49 15.91 13.97
C GLU A 118 14.16 15.25 13.56
N VAL A 119 14.21 14.19 12.75
CA VAL A 119 13.02 13.42 12.35
C VAL A 119 12.58 12.51 13.49
N ARG A 120 13.53 11.85 14.18
CA ARG A 120 13.24 10.99 15.32
C ARG A 120 12.54 11.75 16.45
N ASP A 121 13.00 12.97 16.74
CA ASP A 121 12.52 13.79 17.85
C ASP A 121 11.05 14.21 17.68
N VAL A 122 10.58 14.36 16.43
CA VAL A 122 9.21 14.79 16.12
C VAL A 122 8.28 13.64 15.70
N THR A 123 8.80 12.42 15.56
CA THR A 123 8.01 11.26 15.09
C THR A 123 7.64 10.34 16.23
N ALA A 124 6.36 9.99 16.34
CA ALA A 124 5.87 9.10 17.38
C ALA A 124 6.47 7.68 17.26
N ARG A 125 6.92 7.13 18.39
CA ARG A 125 7.44 5.77 18.50
C ARG A 125 6.45 4.84 19.20
N LEU A 126 6.02 3.78 18.54
CA LEU A 126 5.05 2.80 19.04
C LEU A 126 5.66 1.40 19.10
N SER A 127 5.09 0.49 19.91
CA SER A 127 5.49 -0.92 19.83
C SER A 127 4.98 -1.56 18.54
N ALA A 128 5.56 -2.69 18.15
CA ALA A 128 5.20 -3.42 16.93
C ALA A 128 3.69 -3.71 16.83
N ASP A 129 3.07 -4.15 17.94
CA ASP A 129 1.63 -4.45 18.02
C ASP A 129 0.73 -3.25 17.71
N TYR A 130 1.22 -2.01 17.93
CA TYR A 130 0.47 -0.82 17.56
C TYR A 130 0.76 -0.38 16.12
N LEU A 131 1.99 -0.54 15.64
CA LEU A 131 2.37 -0.13 14.28
C LEU A 131 1.66 -0.95 13.20
N ILE A 132 1.38 -2.22 13.47
CA ILE A 132 0.70 -3.06 12.49
C ILE A 132 -0.69 -2.52 12.13
N HIS A 133 -1.34 -1.76 13.02
CA HIS A 133 -2.61 -1.12 12.73
C HIS A 133 -2.52 -0.07 11.62
N ASP A 134 -1.38 0.58 11.39
CA ASP A 134 -1.23 1.52 10.27
C ASP A 134 -1.33 0.80 8.92
N LEU A 135 -0.97 -0.49 8.86
CA LEU A 135 -1.16 -1.35 7.68
C LEU A 135 -2.53 -2.07 7.71
N GLN A 136 -2.84 -2.78 8.79
CA GLN A 136 -4.08 -3.55 8.89
C GLN A 136 -5.31 -2.64 8.92
N THR A 137 -5.38 -1.74 9.88
CA THR A 137 -6.51 -0.82 10.00
C THR A 137 -6.42 0.26 8.91
N GLY A 138 -5.25 0.87 8.73
CA GLY A 138 -5.04 1.99 7.82
C GLY A 138 -5.07 1.63 6.33
N HIS A 139 -4.90 0.35 5.96
CA HIS A 139 -4.99 -0.10 4.58
C HIS A 139 -5.98 -1.25 4.38
N PHE A 140 -5.87 -2.36 5.11
CA PHE A 140 -6.74 -3.51 4.84
C PHE A 140 -8.20 -3.21 5.18
N VAL A 141 -8.47 -2.58 6.33
CA VAL A 141 -9.83 -2.27 6.79
C VAL A 141 -10.41 -1.02 6.13
N THR A 142 -9.61 0.01 5.87
CA THR A 142 -10.09 1.28 5.32
C THR A 142 -9.98 1.38 3.79
N VAL A 143 -9.25 0.45 3.15
CA VAL A 143 -9.13 0.39 1.68
C VAL A 143 -9.63 -0.94 1.15
N LEU A 144 -8.97 -2.05 1.50
CA LEU A 144 -9.25 -3.34 0.85
C LEU A 144 -10.65 -3.88 1.16
N ARG A 145 -11.19 -3.63 2.36
CA ARG A 145 -12.58 -3.94 2.73
C ARG A 145 -13.63 -3.34 1.79
N PHE A 146 -13.32 -2.22 1.13
CA PHE A 146 -14.23 -1.59 0.16
C PHE A 146 -13.98 -2.04 -1.28
N VAL A 147 -12.80 -2.59 -1.57
CA VAL A 147 -12.45 -3.13 -2.90
C VAL A 147 -12.89 -4.59 -3.04
N SER A 148 -12.76 -5.42 -1.99
CA SER A 148 -13.09 -6.85 -2.04
C SER A 148 -14.55 -7.14 -2.43
N PRO A 149 -15.58 -6.38 -2.00
CA PRO A 149 -16.96 -6.63 -2.43
C PRO A 149 -17.18 -6.32 -3.92
N LEU A 150 -16.44 -5.36 -4.47
CA LEU A 150 -16.50 -5.05 -5.90
C LEU A 150 -15.87 -6.16 -6.73
N MET A 151 -14.77 -6.75 -6.25
CA MET A 151 -14.16 -7.93 -6.87
C MET A 151 -15.05 -9.17 -6.79
N ALA A 152 -15.78 -9.36 -5.68
CA ALA A 152 -16.76 -10.44 -5.55
C ALA A 152 -17.85 -10.36 -6.62
N ARG A 153 -18.32 -9.16 -6.94
CA ARG A 153 -19.28 -8.91 -8.03
C ARG A 153 -18.69 -9.14 -9.43
N LEU A 154 -17.36 -9.13 -9.57
CA LEU A 154 -16.63 -9.45 -10.80
C LEU A 154 -16.18 -10.92 -10.86
N GLY A 155 -16.67 -11.78 -9.95
CA GLY A 155 -16.39 -13.21 -9.95
C GLY A 155 -15.18 -13.63 -9.11
N VAL A 156 -14.58 -12.75 -8.32
CA VAL A 156 -13.49 -13.08 -7.38
C VAL A 156 -14.01 -12.94 -5.93
N PRO A 157 -14.47 -14.03 -5.29
CA PRO A 157 -14.97 -13.98 -3.93
C PRO A 157 -13.94 -13.41 -2.94
N GLU A 158 -14.39 -12.78 -1.86
CA GLU A 158 -13.48 -12.14 -0.88
C GLU A 158 -12.44 -13.13 -0.32
N ARG A 159 -12.83 -14.37 -0.07
CA ARG A 159 -11.89 -15.42 0.34
C ARG A 159 -10.72 -15.56 -0.64
N ARG A 160 -11.00 -15.55 -1.95
CA ARG A 160 -9.96 -15.64 -2.98
C ARG A 160 -9.13 -14.36 -3.04
N PHE A 161 -9.76 -13.19 -2.93
CA PHE A 161 -9.09 -11.90 -2.86
C PHE A 161 -8.01 -11.87 -1.76
N TYR A 162 -8.37 -12.25 -0.53
CA TYR A 162 -7.43 -12.26 0.60
C TYR A 162 -6.43 -13.44 0.53
N GLN A 163 -6.78 -14.56 -0.11
CA GLN A 163 -5.81 -15.62 -0.41
C GLN A 163 -4.68 -15.14 -1.34
N LEU A 164 -5.01 -14.32 -2.34
CA LEU A 164 -3.99 -13.73 -3.23
C LEU A 164 -3.09 -12.75 -2.47
N LEU A 165 -3.67 -11.90 -1.61
CA LEU A 165 -2.88 -11.01 -0.75
C LEU A 165 -1.91 -11.80 0.15
N ALA A 166 -2.42 -12.83 0.82
CA ALA A 166 -1.61 -13.69 1.69
C ALA A 166 -0.50 -14.41 0.90
N ALA A 167 -0.79 -14.91 -0.30
CA ALA A 167 0.20 -15.54 -1.17
C ALA A 167 1.30 -14.54 -1.56
N VAL A 168 0.94 -13.31 -1.96
CA VAL A 168 1.92 -12.26 -2.30
C VAL A 168 2.85 -11.95 -1.12
N LEU A 169 2.30 -11.80 0.08
CA LEU A 169 3.11 -11.58 1.29
C LEU A 169 3.98 -12.79 1.63
N SER A 170 3.47 -14.01 1.46
CA SER A 170 4.21 -15.24 1.73
C SER A 170 5.39 -15.41 0.78
N ASP A 171 5.17 -15.18 -0.52
CA ASP A 171 6.22 -15.21 -1.54
C ASP A 171 7.30 -14.18 -1.25
N TYR A 172 6.89 -12.96 -0.88
CA TYR A 172 7.81 -11.89 -0.50
C TYR A 172 8.63 -12.27 0.74
N MET A 173 8.00 -12.80 1.79
CA MET A 173 8.71 -13.23 3.00
C MET A 173 9.69 -14.37 2.71
N ALA A 174 9.33 -15.34 1.87
CA ALA A 174 10.20 -16.44 1.47
C ALA A 174 11.45 -15.97 0.70
N GLY A 175 11.32 -14.90 -0.08
CA GLY A 175 12.42 -14.28 -0.82
C GLY A 175 13.27 -13.29 -0.01
N THR A 176 12.89 -12.99 1.23
CA THR A 176 13.55 -11.96 2.05
C THR A 176 14.45 -12.60 3.11
N PRO A 177 15.67 -12.07 3.38
CA PRO A 177 16.53 -12.56 4.44
C PRO A 177 15.83 -12.69 5.80
N ALA A 178 16.16 -13.76 6.53
CA ALA A 178 15.45 -14.16 7.76
C ALA A 178 15.42 -13.08 8.85
N ASN A 179 16.45 -12.22 8.93
CA ASN A 179 16.51 -11.11 9.88
C ASN A 179 15.46 -10.01 9.63
N VAL A 180 14.96 -9.89 8.39
CA VAL A 180 13.89 -8.95 8.03
C VAL A 180 12.51 -9.59 8.19
N GLY A 181 12.39 -10.87 7.84
CA GLY A 181 11.13 -11.61 7.98
C GLY A 181 10.71 -11.85 9.44
N ALA A 182 11.68 -12.03 10.35
CA ALA A 182 11.40 -12.38 11.74
C ALA A 182 10.63 -11.30 12.52
N PHE A 183 10.85 -10.01 12.23
CA PHE A 183 10.17 -8.92 12.94
C PHE A 183 8.66 -8.88 12.64
N CYS A 184 8.27 -9.16 11.40
CA CYS A 184 6.86 -9.11 11.00
C CYS A 184 6.18 -10.49 10.90
N ALA A 185 6.90 -11.60 11.08
CA ALA A 185 6.30 -12.93 11.14
C ALA A 185 5.25 -13.03 12.26
N PHE A 186 5.40 -12.25 13.33
CA PHE A 186 4.42 -12.13 14.43
C PHE A 186 3.24 -11.20 14.11
N LEU A 187 3.32 -10.43 13.02
CA LEU A 187 2.34 -9.41 12.62
C LEU A 187 1.38 -9.91 11.52
N THR A 188 1.61 -11.10 10.98
CA THR A 188 0.70 -11.82 10.09
C THR A 188 -0.15 -12.81 10.88
N LEU A 189 -1.39 -12.41 11.20
CA LEU A 189 -2.48 -13.29 11.66
C LEU A 189 -3.62 -13.23 10.64
#